data_AF-A0A2V8TBB1-F1
#
_entry.id   AF-A0A2V8TBB1-F1
#
_cell.length_a   1.000
_cell.length_b   1.000
_cell.length_c   1.000
_cell.angle_alpha   90.00
_cell.angle_beta   90.00
_cell.angle_gamma   90.00
#
_symmetry.space_group_name_H-M   'P 1'
#
loop_
_entity.id
_entity.type
_entity.pdbx_description
1 polymer ?
#
loop_
_entity_poly.entity_id
_entity_poly.type
_entity_poly.pdbx_seq_one_letter_code
_entity_poly.pdbx_strand_id
1 'polypeptide(L)' 'MNESKAEASRWLEQAEDDLDFARHAMAGDFFHQVCFISQQAAEQALKALHFADGARSIIGHSVVSLLRRLLPSHPRL' A
#
# COMPACT_ATOMS: atom_id res chain seq x y z
N MET A 1 -20.39 2.52 8.94
CA MET A 1 -18.90 2.60 8.91
C MET A 1 -18.53 3.75 7.98
N ASN A 2 -17.60 4.65 8.35
CA ASN A 2 -17.15 5.71 7.45
C ASN A 2 -16.55 5.05 6.21
N GLU A 3 -17.02 5.39 5.00
CA GLU A 3 -16.56 4.79 3.73
C GLU A 3 -15.04 4.81 3.61
N SER A 4 -14.37 5.87 4.09
CA SER A 4 -12.91 5.98 4.07
C SER A 4 -12.23 4.94 4.98
N LYS A 5 -12.85 4.59 6.12
CA LYS A 5 -12.29 3.56 7.01
C LYS A 5 -12.44 2.15 6.40
N ALA A 6 -13.54 1.90 5.71
CA ALA A 6 -13.75 0.64 5.00
C ALA A 6 -12.74 0.48 3.87
N GLU A 7 -12.51 1.54 3.08
CA GLU A 7 -11.48 1.54 2.05
C GLU A 7 -10.08 1.37 2.65
N ALA A 8 -9.77 2.02 3.77
CA ALA A 8 -8.49 1.84 4.45
C ALA A 8 -8.22 0.37 4.78
N SER A 9 -9.19 -0.33 5.37
CA SER A 9 -9.07 -1.77 5.65
C SER A 9 -8.89 -2.57 4.37
N ARG A 10 -9.70 -2.32 3.34
CA ARG A 10 -9.63 -3.04 2.06
C ARG A 10 -8.27 -2.91 1.38
N TRP A 11 -7.71 -1.70 1.36
CA TRP A 11 -6.39 -1.44 0.76
C TRP A 11 -5.26 -2.05 1.59
N LEU A 12 -5.40 -2.10 2.91
CA LEU A 12 -4.41 -2.72 3.78
C LEU A 12 -4.42 -4.25 3.63
N GLU A 13 -5.60 -4.87 3.62
CA GLU A 13 -5.76 -6.31 3.37
C GLU A 13 -5.12 -6.72 2.04
N GLN A 14 -5.36 -5.95 0.97
CA GLN A 14 -4.72 -6.22 -0.31
C GLN A 14 -3.18 -6.08 -0.26
N ALA A 15 -2.66 -5.10 0.48
CA ALA A 15 -1.22 -4.91 0.63
C ALA A 15 -0.56 -6.07 1.38
N GLU A 16 -1.22 -6.60 2.41
CA GLU A 16 -0.76 -7.75 3.18
C GLU A 16 -0.78 -9.02 2.32
N ASP A 17 -1.86 -9.26 1.58
CA ASP A 17 -1.98 -10.38 0.64
C ASP A 17 -0.90 -10.33 -0.47
N ASP A 18 -0.67 -9.15 -1.06
CA ASP A 18 0.36 -8.98 -2.10
C ASP A 18 1.76 -9.21 -1.53
N LEU A 19 2.03 -8.76 -0.30
CA LEU A 19 3.32 -9.01 0.37
C LEU A 19 3.53 -10.50 0.65
N ASP A 20 2.50 -11.21 1.09
CA ASP A 20 2.56 -12.66 1.32
C ASP A 20 2.76 -13.42 0.01
N PHE A 21 2.10 -13.00 -1.07
CA PHE A 21 2.39 -13.54 -2.40
C PHE A 21 3.85 -13.29 -2.81
N ALA A 22 4.39 -12.09 -2.59
CA ALA A 22 5.79 -11.80 -2.90
C ALA A 22 6.76 -12.70 -2.12
N ARG A 23 6.45 -13.05 -0.87
CA ARG A 23 7.22 -14.02 -0.07
C ARG A 23 7.18 -15.42 -0.67
N HIS A 24 6.02 -15.87 -1.15
CA HIS A 24 5.91 -17.16 -1.85
C HIS A 24 6.66 -17.16 -3.19
N ALA A 25 6.56 -16.08 -3.96
CA ALA A 25 7.26 -15.92 -5.23
C ALA A 25 8.79 -15.93 -5.05
N MET A 26 9.29 -15.39 -3.94
CA MET A 26 10.71 -15.42 -3.59
C MET A 26 11.23 -16.85 -3.41
N ALA A 27 10.44 -17.74 -2.80
CA ALA A 27 10.81 -19.15 -2.66
C ALA A 27 10.84 -19.91 -3.99
N GLY A 28 10.22 -19.37 -5.04
CA GLY A 28 10.23 -19.92 -6.40
C GLY A 28 11.20 -19.24 -7.35
N ASP A 29 12.15 -18.43 -6.85
CA ASP A 29 13.13 -17.66 -7.66
C ASP A 29 12.49 -16.72 -8.70
N PHE A 30 11.24 -16.30 -8.50
CA PHE A 30 10.49 -15.38 -9.36
C PHE A 30 10.86 -13.92 -9.08
N PHE A 31 12.15 -13.58 -9.13
CA PHE A 31 12.69 -12.33 -8.58
C PHE A 31 12.07 -11.06 -9.18
N HIS A 32 11.78 -11.04 -10.49
CA HIS A 32 11.18 -9.84 -11.09
C HIS A 32 9.74 -9.62 -10.61
N GLN A 33 8.97 -10.69 -10.40
CA GLN A 33 7.64 -10.60 -9.81
C GLN A 33 7.71 -10.19 -8.34
N VAL A 34 8.67 -10.71 -7.57
CA VAL A 34 8.89 -10.29 -6.18
C VAL A 34 9.07 -8.77 -6.11
N CYS A 35 9.93 -8.20 -6.95
CA CYS A 35 10.16 -6.75 -6.99
C CYS A 35 8.89 -5.97 -7.37
N PHE A 36 8.18 -6.42 -8.42
CA PHE A 36 6.97 -5.75 -8.90
C PHE A 36 5.87 -5.75 -7.83
N ILE A 37 5.61 -6.91 -7.22
CA ILE A 37 4.53 -7.07 -6.25
C ILE A 37 4.88 -6.40 -4.92
N SER A 38 6.15 -6.43 -4.50
CA SER A 38 6.60 -5.67 -3.32
C SER A 38 6.38 -4.16 -3.50
N GLN A 39 6.56 -3.63 -4.72
CA GLN A 39 6.25 -2.22 -5.00
C GLN A 39 4.74 -1.95 -4.91
N GLN A 40 3.89 -2.87 -5.39
CA GLN A 40 2.44 -2.74 -5.31
C GLN A 40 1.92 -2.80 -3.88
N ALA A 41 2.43 -3.75 -3.08
CA ALA A 41 2.13 -3.84 -1.65
C ALA A 41 2.46 -2.52 -0.93
N ALA A 42 3.62 -1.91 -1.22
CA ALA A 42 3.97 -0.60 -0.68
C ALA A 42 3.02 0.52 -1.14
N GLU A 43 2.60 0.53 -2.41
CA GLU A 43 1.63 1.50 -2.92
C GLU A 43 0.27 1.38 -2.21
N GLN A 44 -0.24 0.16 -2.08
CA GLN A 44 -1.52 -0.15 -1.47
C GLN A 44 -1.53 0.19 0.02
N ALA A 45 -0.47 -0.15 0.76
CA ALA A 45 -0.34 0.21 2.17
C ALA A 45 -0.36 1.73 2.40
N LEU A 46 0.34 2.49 1.54
CA LEU A 46 0.29 3.96 1.63
C LEU A 46 -1.10 4.50 1.29
N LYS A 47 -1.80 3.94 0.30
CA LYS A 47 -3.20 4.29 -0.01
C LYS A 47 -4.12 4.01 1.16
N ALA A 48 -3.97 2.87 1.83
CA ALA A 48 -4.72 2.52 3.02
C ALA A 48 -4.56 3.59 4.11
N LEU A 49 -3.33 4.06 4.35
CA LEU A 49 -3.06 5.10 5.35
C LEU A 49 -3.70 6.45 4.97
N HIS A 50 -3.67 6.85 3.70
CA HIS A 50 -4.39 8.05 3.26
C HIS A 50 -5.90 7.96 3.51
N PHE A 51 -6.51 6.79 3.24
CA PHE A 51 -7.92 6.56 3.52
C PHE A 51 -8.20 6.55 5.04
N ALA A 52 -7.29 6.02 5.85
CA ALA A 52 -7.37 6.06 7.31
C ALA A 52 -7.35 7.49 7.86
N ASP A 53 -6.56 8.38 7.23
CA ASP A 53 -6.52 9.83 7.51
C ASP A 53 -7.74 10.60 6.97
N GLY A 54 -8.69 9.91 6.32
CA GLY A 54 -9.95 10.48 5.87
C GLY A 54 -9.96 10.99 4.43
N ALA A 55 -9.00 10.59 3.59
CA ALA A 55 -9.09 10.85 2.16
C ALA A 55 -10.33 10.16 1.56
N ARG A 56 -11.04 10.88 0.69
CA ARG A 56 -12.22 10.34 -0.03
C ARG A 56 -11.86 9.64 -1.32
N SER A 57 -10.72 9.98 -1.91
CA SER A 57 -10.17 9.35 -3.11
C SER A 57 -8.67 9.58 -3.16
N ILE A 58 -7.95 8.65 -3.81
CA ILE A 58 -6.51 8.75 -4.03
C ILE A 58 -6.21 8.62 -5.50
N ILE A 59 -5.44 9.58 -6.02
CA ILE A 59 -5.00 9.59 -7.42
C ILE A 59 -3.49 9.38 -7.47
N GLY A 60 -3.08 8.50 -8.37
CA GLY A 60 -1.69 8.18 -8.68
C GLY A 60 -1.20 6.85 -8.09
N HIS A 61 -0.11 6.37 -8.70
CA HIS A 61 0.52 5.07 -8.42
C HIS A 61 1.98 5.21 -7.95
N SER A 62 2.47 6.44 -7.79
CA SER A 62 3.85 6.64 -7.33
C SER A 62 3.93 6.47 -5.82
N VAL A 63 4.61 5.42 -5.35
CA VAL A 63 4.95 5.19 -3.94
C VAL A 63 5.61 6.43 -3.31
N VAL A 64 6.60 7.02 -4.00
CA VAL A 64 7.32 8.21 -3.52
C VAL A 64 6.38 9.39 -3.33
N SER A 65 5.50 9.65 -4.30
CA SER A 65 4.52 10.75 -4.19
C SER A 65 3.48 10.50 -3.11
N LEU A 66 3.04 9.24 -2.93
CA LEU A 66 2.12 8.86 -1.86
C LEU A 66 2.76 9.04 -0.48
N LEU A 67 4.00 8.59 -0.31
CA LEU A 67 4.75 8.72 0.94
C LEU A 67 5.00 10.19 1.29
N ARG A 68 5.46 11.00 0.34
CA ARG A 68 5.72 12.44 0.54
C ARG A 68 4.50 13.20 1.06
N ARG A 69 3.29 12.82 0.62
CA ARG A 69 2.04 13.42 1.08
C ARG A 69 1.68 13.05 2.52
N LEU A 70 2.18 11.91 3.02
CA LEU A 70 1.94 11.42 4.39
C LEU A 70 2.94 11.94 5.41
N LEU A 71 4.19 12.21 5.01
CA LEU A 71 5.27 12.65 5.91
C LEU A 71 4.89 13.81 6.86
N PRO A 72 4.12 14.85 6.46
CA PRO A 72 3.73 15.92 7.38
C PRO A 72 2.88 15.45 8.56
N SER A 73 2.03 14.43 8.36
CA SER A 73 1.14 13.86 9.38
C SER A 73 1.74 12.63 10.07
N HIS A 74 2.64 11.92 9.38
CA HIS A 74 3.27 10.67 9.80
C HIS A 74 4.80 10.76 9.67
N PRO A 75 5.48 11.56 10.51
CA PRO A 75 6.92 11.84 10.35
C PRO A 75 7.85 10.67 10.68
N ARG A 76 7.31 9.50 11.06
CA ARG A 76 8.07 8.28 11.36
C ARG A 76 8.06 7.25 10.22
N LEU A 77 7.38 7.54 9.11
CA LEU A 77 7.51 6.79 7.86
C LEU A 77 8.78 7.20 7.13
#